data_AF-A0A965HV81-F1
#
_entry.id   AF-A0A965HV81-F1
#
_cell.length_a   1.000
_cell.length_b   1.000
_cell.length_c   1.000
_cell.angle_alpha   90.00
_cell.angle_beta   90.00
_cell.angle_gamma   90.00
#
_symmetry.space_group_name_H-M   'P 1'
#
loop_
_entity.id
_entity.type
_entity.pdbx_description
1 polymer ?
#
loop_
_entity_poly.entity_id
_entity_poly.type
_entity_poly.pdbx_seq_one_letter_code
_entity_poly.pdbx_strand_id
1 'polypeptide(L)'
;MTIITKPVRTLLALLAVAAVATGCVTAKPTETEAGSATSAAPAPAVVLAPAVVAAVAKPDDWCTRYPDAFECADVAAAAATTSDDWCARYPDSFVCQEEAPVPGIAAYVVQAGDHLWGISSQPKVYGDPYQWPLLFKRNRGEIKDADLIYPGQMIQIERDLTDTQVQEAITHARTRGAWVLGVTEGSDLAYLSASALSDAQNATAAQAEQMIAQAKADVDAAKAAGAEWRVVDKGTGGKAVSLSKLLKAAEKALADGDASEAYRMAHRASESAQLGMMQAASQANAAPSFN
;
A
#
# COMPACT_ATOMS: atom_id res chain seq x y z
N MET A 1 33.96 44.49 9.02
CA MET A 1 33.62 43.54 10.09
C MET A 1 32.58 44.23 10.97
N THR A 2 31.30 44.01 10.70
CA THR A 2 30.20 44.66 11.42
C THR A 2 29.05 43.65 11.48
N ILE A 3 28.92 43.02 12.64
CA ILE A 3 27.88 42.04 12.96
C ILE A 3 26.69 42.85 13.47
N ILE A 4 25.55 42.79 12.78
CA ILE A 4 24.29 43.34 13.25
C ILE A 4 23.29 42.19 13.40
N THR A 5 23.21 41.69 14.62
CA THR A 5 22.24 40.73 15.14
C THR A 5 20.87 41.40 15.28
N LYS A 6 19.82 40.81 14.67
CA LYS A 6 18.42 41.21 14.93
C LYS A 6 17.79 40.25 15.94
N PRO A 7 17.05 40.75 16.95
CA PRO A 7 16.57 39.94 18.06
C PRO A 7 15.30 39.17 17.71
N VAL A 8 15.35 37.87 18.03
CA VAL A 8 14.24 36.92 18.10
C VAL A 8 13.31 37.34 19.25
N ARG A 9 12.03 37.59 18.96
CA ARG A 9 10.96 37.77 19.95
C ARG A 9 10.00 36.60 19.90
N THR A 10 10.39 35.49 20.53
CA THR A 10 9.51 34.35 20.78
C THR A 10 8.72 34.63 22.06
N LEU A 11 7.45 34.99 21.91
CA LEU A 11 6.49 35.04 23.02
C LEU A 11 5.98 33.63 23.27
N LEU A 12 6.55 32.96 24.27
CA LEU A 12 6.08 31.68 24.79
C LEU A 12 4.99 31.97 25.83
N ALA A 13 3.72 31.75 25.47
CA ALA A 13 2.61 31.80 26.42
C ALA A 13 2.43 30.40 27.03
N LEU A 14 2.88 30.25 28.27
CA LEU A 14 2.57 29.14 29.16
C LEU A 14 1.08 29.21 29.56
N LEU A 15 0.27 28.26 29.10
CA LEU A 15 -1.06 28.01 29.65
C LEU A 15 -1.01 26.73 30.48
N ALA A 16 -1.17 26.94 31.79
CA ALA A 16 -1.17 25.93 32.82
C ALA A 16 -2.47 25.11 32.82
N VAL A 17 -2.30 23.86 33.27
CA VAL A 17 -3.27 22.79 33.46
C VAL A 17 -4.38 23.16 34.44
N ALA A 18 -5.62 22.79 34.12
CA ALA A 18 -6.67 22.55 35.09
C ALA A 18 -7.29 21.17 34.84
N ALA A 19 -6.86 20.18 35.64
CA ALA A 19 -7.50 18.89 35.75
C ALA A 19 -8.73 19.05 36.66
N VAL A 20 -9.93 18.80 36.13
CA VAL A 20 -11.13 18.61 36.94
C VAL A 20 -11.38 17.12 37.03
N ALA A 21 -11.05 16.57 38.20
CA ALA A 21 -11.48 15.27 38.64
C ALA A 21 -12.88 15.40 39.26
N THR A 22 -13.87 14.75 38.67
CA THR A 22 -15.13 14.40 39.33
C THR A 22 -15.31 12.90 39.23
N GLY A 23 -15.33 12.26 40.40
CA GLY A 23 -15.36 10.81 40.56
C GLY A 23 -16.74 10.17 40.45
N CYS A 24 -16.69 8.87 40.19
CA CYS A 24 -17.52 7.78 40.70
C CYS A 24 -19.05 7.89 40.64
N VAL A 25 -19.64 7.22 39.64
CA VAL A 25 -20.86 6.41 39.82
C VAL A 25 -20.56 4.99 39.33
N THR A 26 -20.39 4.07 40.27
CA THR A 26 -20.36 2.63 40.05
C THR A 26 -21.79 2.12 39.89
N ALA A 27 -22.26 2.00 38.65
CA ALA A 27 -23.43 1.20 38.33
C ALA A 27 -22.97 -0.20 37.93
N LYS A 28 -23.32 -1.19 38.76
CA LYS A 28 -23.16 -2.62 38.54
C LYS A 28 -24.06 -3.06 37.37
N PRO A 29 -23.56 -3.66 36.28
CA PRO A 29 -24.40 -4.42 35.38
C PRO A 29 -24.64 -5.79 35.99
N THR A 30 -25.91 -6.08 36.25
CA THR A 30 -26.42 -7.42 36.50
C THR A 30 -26.28 -8.22 35.21
N GLU A 31 -25.53 -9.31 35.31
CA GLU A 31 -25.30 -10.33 34.31
C GLU A 31 -26.61 -11.09 34.03
N THR A 32 -27.14 -11.06 32.81
CA THR A 32 -28.13 -12.04 32.31
C THR A 32 -28.11 -12.08 30.79
N GLU A 33 -27.69 -13.24 30.28
CA GLU A 33 -27.94 -13.83 28.95
C GLU A 33 -27.26 -13.22 27.72
N ALA A 34 -25.94 -13.44 27.63
CA ALA A 34 -25.31 -13.75 26.35
C ALA A 34 -25.53 -15.23 26.04
N GLY A 35 -26.19 -15.51 24.92
CA GLY A 35 -26.35 -16.86 24.39
C GLY A 35 -24.99 -17.54 24.22
N SER A 36 -24.90 -18.78 24.72
CA SER A 36 -23.72 -19.62 24.62
C SER A 36 -23.43 -19.95 23.16
N ALA A 37 -22.50 -19.21 22.55
CA ALA A 37 -21.73 -19.74 21.45
C ALA A 37 -20.63 -20.61 22.07
N THR A 38 -20.82 -21.93 22.04
CA THR A 38 -19.78 -22.91 22.30
C THR A 38 -18.57 -22.56 21.44
N SER A 39 -17.50 -22.08 22.08
CA SER A 39 -16.20 -22.13 21.44
C SER A 39 -15.88 -23.60 21.20
N ALA A 40 -15.56 -23.93 19.96
CA ALA A 40 -14.86 -25.18 19.70
C ALA A 40 -13.58 -25.14 20.54
N ALA A 41 -13.46 -26.10 21.45
CA ALA A 41 -12.25 -26.31 22.21
C ALA A 41 -11.05 -26.31 21.25
N PRO A 42 -9.93 -25.62 21.57
CA PRO A 42 -8.70 -25.90 20.87
C PRO A 42 -8.44 -27.39 21.01
N ALA A 43 -8.23 -28.08 19.88
CA ALA A 43 -7.79 -29.46 19.89
C ALA A 43 -6.64 -29.58 20.91
N PRO A 44 -6.64 -30.56 21.81
CA PRO A 44 -5.55 -30.72 22.74
C PRO A 44 -4.28 -30.78 21.90
N ALA A 45 -3.34 -29.88 22.18
CA ALA A 45 -1.99 -29.99 21.68
C ALA A 45 -1.56 -31.41 22.06
N VAL A 46 -1.47 -32.28 21.06
CA VAL A 46 -0.80 -33.56 21.22
C VAL A 46 0.64 -33.17 21.44
N VAL A 47 0.98 -32.99 22.72
CA VAL A 47 2.35 -33.13 23.17
C VAL A 47 2.70 -34.55 22.79
N LEU A 48 3.36 -34.69 21.64
CA LEU A 48 4.15 -35.88 21.37
C LEU A 48 5.17 -35.88 22.50
N ALA A 49 4.84 -36.63 23.56
CA ALA A 49 5.83 -37.10 24.50
C ALA A 49 6.98 -37.65 23.63
N PRO A 50 8.25 -37.34 23.93
CA PRO A 50 9.32 -38.08 23.30
C PRO A 50 9.01 -39.55 23.61
N ALA A 51 8.69 -40.32 22.57
CA ALA A 51 8.74 -41.75 22.64
C ALA A 51 10.21 -42.05 22.90
N VAL A 52 10.58 -42.09 24.18
CA VAL A 52 11.69 -42.88 24.65
C VAL A 52 11.28 -44.31 24.33
N VAL A 53 11.49 -44.68 23.06
CA VAL A 53 11.74 -46.05 22.69
C VAL A 53 12.89 -46.46 23.60
N ALA A 54 12.56 -47.26 24.62
CA ALA A 54 13.56 -47.97 25.37
C ALA A 54 14.44 -48.66 24.32
N ALA A 55 15.71 -48.24 24.26
CA ALA A 55 16.67 -48.85 23.36
C ALA A 55 16.63 -50.35 23.62
N VAL A 56 16.11 -51.11 22.65
CA VAL A 56 16.25 -52.56 22.63
C VAL A 56 17.75 -52.82 22.75
N ALA A 57 18.14 -53.52 23.82
CA ALA A 57 19.51 -53.94 23.99
C ALA A 57 19.93 -54.75 22.75
N LYS A 58 20.96 -54.27 22.08
CA LYS A 58 21.47 -54.77 20.81
C LYS A 58 21.88 -56.24 20.94
N PRO A 59 21.46 -57.13 20.04
CA PRO A 59 22.27 -58.30 19.71
C PRO A 59 23.38 -57.84 18.77
N ASP A 60 24.63 -58.07 19.15
CA ASP A 60 25.86 -57.64 18.47
C ASP A 60 26.02 -58.15 17.01
N ASP A 61 25.03 -58.84 16.45
CA ASP A 61 25.10 -59.55 15.16
C ASP A 61 24.14 -59.03 14.06
N TRP A 62 23.33 -58.00 14.35
CA TRP A 62 22.34 -57.48 13.38
C TRP A 62 23.00 -56.85 12.15
N CYS A 63 23.99 -55.99 12.36
CA CYS A 63 24.69 -55.26 11.29
C CYS A 63 25.72 -56.11 10.53
N THR A 64 26.19 -57.22 11.10
CA THR A 64 27.00 -58.22 10.39
C THR A 64 26.16 -59.02 9.40
N ARG A 65 24.87 -59.25 9.73
CA ARG A 65 23.99 -60.10 8.94
C ARG A 65 23.27 -59.38 7.81
N TYR A 66 22.97 -58.10 8.00
CA TYR A 66 22.27 -57.25 7.03
C TYR A 66 23.04 -55.92 6.87
N PRO A 67 24.16 -55.91 6.13
CA PRO A 67 25.03 -54.74 6.01
C PRO A 67 24.38 -53.57 5.24
N ASP A 68 23.28 -53.84 4.55
CA ASP A 68 22.43 -52.95 3.78
C ASP A 68 21.18 -52.49 4.56
N ALA A 69 21.01 -52.92 5.82
CA ALA A 69 19.96 -52.42 6.70
C ALA A 69 20.18 -50.94 7.03
N PHE A 70 19.13 -50.13 6.84
CA PHE A 70 19.14 -48.68 7.06
C PHE A 70 19.61 -48.27 8.48
N GLU A 71 19.41 -49.14 9.46
CA GLU A 71 19.75 -48.95 10.88
C GLU A 71 21.25 -49.09 11.18
N CYS A 72 22.02 -49.66 10.24
CA CYS A 72 23.45 -49.92 10.36
C CYS A 72 24.32 -48.93 9.58
N ALA A 73 23.70 -47.96 8.89
CA ALA A 73 24.42 -46.85 8.29
C ALA A 73 24.92 -45.93 9.41
N ASP A 74 26.23 -45.74 9.48
CA ASP A 74 26.89 -44.90 10.48
C ASP A 74 26.30 -43.48 10.49
N VAL A 75 25.53 -43.16 11.53
CA VAL A 75 24.97 -41.82 11.78
C VAL A 75 26.04 -40.74 12.01
N ALA A 76 27.32 -41.07 11.93
CA ALA A 76 28.41 -40.10 11.80
C ALA A 76 28.37 -39.33 10.46
N ALA A 77 27.65 -39.84 9.45
CA ALA A 77 27.38 -39.16 8.18
C ALA A 77 25.99 -38.52 8.12
N ALA A 78 25.20 -38.53 9.21
CA ALA A 78 24.01 -37.69 9.35
C ALA A 78 24.43 -36.28 9.81
N ALA A 79 25.39 -35.68 9.12
CA ALA A 79 25.55 -34.23 9.17
C ALA A 79 24.22 -33.66 8.69
N ALA A 80 23.69 -32.68 9.44
CA ALA A 80 22.50 -31.95 9.08
C ALA A 80 22.58 -31.54 7.60
N THR A 81 21.78 -32.18 6.75
CA THR A 81 21.57 -31.73 5.38
C THR A 81 20.80 -30.43 5.48
N THR A 82 21.52 -29.33 5.68
CA THR A 82 20.99 -28.02 5.36
C THR A 82 20.61 -28.03 3.88
N SER A 83 19.63 -27.21 3.48
CA SER A 83 19.16 -27.11 2.09
C SER A 83 20.31 -26.99 1.08
N ASP A 84 21.44 -26.42 1.49
CA ASP A 84 22.64 -26.25 0.69
C ASP A 84 23.32 -27.58 0.27
N ASP A 85 23.33 -28.61 1.14
CA ASP A 85 23.96 -29.90 0.83
C ASP A 85 23.07 -30.80 -0.06
N TRP A 86 21.74 -30.61 0.03
CA TRP A 86 20.76 -31.31 -0.79
C TRP A 86 20.87 -30.92 -2.28
N CYS A 87 21.01 -29.61 -2.55
CA CYS A 87 21.10 -29.08 -3.91
C CYS A 87 22.46 -29.33 -4.58
N ALA A 88 23.54 -29.45 -3.81
CA ALA A 88 24.84 -29.88 -4.32
C ALA A 88 24.83 -31.34 -4.79
N ARG A 89 24.02 -32.19 -4.15
CA ARG A 89 23.98 -33.64 -4.41
C ARG A 89 22.99 -34.04 -5.50
N TYR A 90 21.91 -33.27 -5.66
CA TYR A 90 20.88 -33.50 -6.68
C TYR A 90 20.58 -32.20 -7.44
N PRO A 91 21.41 -31.79 -8.41
CA PRO A 91 21.24 -30.53 -9.13
C PRO A 91 19.94 -30.47 -9.96
N ASP A 92 19.37 -31.62 -10.34
CA ASP A 92 18.08 -31.71 -11.05
C ASP A 92 16.87 -31.84 -10.11
N SER A 93 17.06 -31.71 -8.80
CA SER A 93 15.96 -31.75 -7.82
C SER A 93 15.07 -30.52 -7.96
N PHE A 94 13.75 -30.72 -8.05
CA PHE A 94 12.74 -29.65 -8.11
C PHE A 94 12.81 -28.70 -6.90
N VAL A 95 13.34 -29.15 -5.76
CA VAL A 95 13.56 -28.36 -4.54
C VAL A 95 14.65 -27.30 -4.72
N CYS A 96 15.50 -27.46 -5.74
CA CYS A 96 16.71 -26.67 -5.98
C CYS A 96 16.64 -25.85 -7.26
N GLN A 97 15.57 -25.99 -8.03
CA GLN A 97 15.33 -25.12 -9.16
C GLN A 97 14.88 -23.77 -8.62
N GLU A 98 15.70 -22.75 -8.86
CA GLU A 98 15.31 -21.35 -8.67
C GLU A 98 14.09 -21.11 -9.56
N GLU A 99 12.93 -20.85 -8.94
CA GLU A 99 11.67 -20.76 -9.66
C GLU A 99 11.76 -19.62 -10.65
N ALA A 100 11.72 -19.96 -11.95
CA ALA A 100 11.94 -19.00 -13.01
C ALA A 100 10.93 -17.85 -12.84
N PRO A 101 11.37 -16.57 -12.94
CA PRO A 101 10.49 -15.44 -12.72
C PRO A 101 9.33 -15.51 -13.71
N VAL A 102 8.12 -15.67 -13.18
CA VAL A 102 6.91 -15.74 -13.99
C VAL A 102 6.73 -14.39 -14.68
N PRO A 103 6.58 -14.34 -16.02
CA PRO A 103 6.39 -13.07 -16.71
C PRO A 103 5.13 -12.40 -16.17
N GLY A 104 5.32 -11.18 -15.65
CA GLY A 104 4.26 -10.41 -15.04
C GLY A 104 3.23 -9.94 -16.07
N ILE A 105 1.97 -9.89 -15.66
CA ILE A 105 0.90 -9.26 -16.46
C ILE A 105 0.79 -7.76 -16.14
N ALA A 106 0.37 -6.97 -17.12
CA ALA A 106 0.13 -5.52 -16.98
C ALA A 106 -1.33 -5.17 -16.65
N ALA A 107 -2.26 -6.07 -16.95
CA ALA A 107 -3.67 -5.94 -16.63
C ALA A 107 -4.28 -7.31 -16.29
N TYR A 108 -5.25 -7.31 -15.39
CA TYR A 108 -5.98 -8.50 -14.95
C TYR A 108 -7.49 -8.29 -15.10
N VAL A 109 -8.20 -9.32 -15.57
CA VAL A 109 -9.67 -9.29 -15.66
C VAL A 109 -10.23 -10.01 -14.45
N VAL A 110 -10.98 -9.28 -13.62
CA VAL A 110 -11.57 -9.80 -12.38
C VAL A 110 -12.52 -10.95 -12.68
N GLN A 111 -12.33 -12.08 -11.98
CA GLN A 111 -13.20 -13.24 -12.06
C GLN A 111 -14.22 -13.25 -10.92
N ALA A 112 -15.24 -14.10 -11.03
CA ALA A 112 -16.23 -14.25 -9.97
C ALA A 112 -15.59 -14.84 -8.70
N GLY A 113 -15.73 -14.14 -7.57
CA GLY A 113 -15.13 -14.52 -6.28
C GLY A 113 -13.74 -13.92 -6.03
N ASP A 114 -13.19 -13.17 -6.99
CA ASP A 114 -11.94 -12.44 -6.79
C ASP A 114 -12.14 -11.26 -5.83
N HIS A 115 -11.05 -10.92 -5.15
CA HIS A 115 -10.91 -9.77 -4.26
C HIS A 115 -9.47 -9.24 -4.39
N LEU A 116 -9.23 -7.97 -4.04
CA LEU A 116 -7.93 -7.33 -4.33
C LEU A 116 -6.74 -8.05 -3.66
N TRP A 117 -6.92 -8.58 -2.44
CA TRP A 117 -5.92 -9.41 -1.76
C TRP A 117 -5.61 -10.69 -2.53
N GLY A 118 -6.64 -11.43 -2.98
CA GLY A 118 -6.45 -12.64 -3.78
C GLY A 118 -5.71 -12.34 -5.09
N ILE A 119 -6.06 -11.24 -5.76
CA ILE A 119 -5.41 -10.84 -7.02
C ILE A 119 -3.94 -10.46 -6.78
N SER A 120 -3.62 -9.66 -5.76
CA SER A 120 -2.24 -9.26 -5.47
C SER A 120 -1.34 -10.43 -5.09
N SER A 121 -1.90 -11.45 -4.42
CA SER A 121 -1.19 -12.68 -4.02
C SER A 121 -0.72 -13.52 -5.20
N GLN A 122 -1.29 -13.34 -6.39
CA GLN A 122 -0.91 -14.13 -7.56
C GLN A 122 0.53 -13.79 -7.96
N PRO A 123 1.40 -14.80 -8.21
CA PRO A 123 2.79 -14.56 -8.64
C PRO A 123 2.90 -13.73 -9.92
N LYS A 124 1.89 -13.82 -10.81
CA LYS A 124 1.82 -13.04 -12.06
C LYS A 124 1.52 -11.56 -11.83
N VAL A 125 0.97 -11.19 -10.67
CA VAL A 125 0.63 -9.81 -10.31
C VAL A 125 1.77 -9.24 -9.48
N TYR A 126 1.74 -9.43 -8.15
CA TYR A 126 2.80 -9.02 -7.23
C TYR A 126 3.42 -10.19 -6.46
N GLY A 127 2.70 -11.31 -6.31
CA GLY A 127 3.13 -12.43 -5.47
C GLY A 127 3.04 -12.13 -3.97
N ASP A 128 2.49 -10.97 -3.59
CA ASP A 128 2.34 -10.56 -2.19
C ASP A 128 0.90 -10.08 -1.95
N PRO A 129 0.13 -10.78 -1.09
CA PRO A 129 -1.20 -10.35 -0.74
C PRO A 129 -1.26 -8.93 -0.17
N TYR A 130 -0.26 -8.51 0.61
CA TYR A 130 -0.24 -7.21 1.29
C TYR A 130 -0.04 -6.02 0.35
N GLN A 131 0.24 -6.27 -0.94
CA GLN A 131 0.39 -5.25 -1.98
C GLN A 131 -0.92 -4.87 -2.67
N TRP A 132 -2.07 -5.41 -2.23
CA TRP A 132 -3.38 -5.04 -2.76
C TRP A 132 -3.69 -3.53 -2.75
N PRO A 133 -3.19 -2.69 -1.80
CA PRO A 133 -3.48 -1.25 -1.83
C PRO A 133 -2.91 -0.55 -3.06
N LEU A 134 -1.86 -1.11 -3.68
CA LEU A 134 -1.30 -0.59 -4.93
C LEU A 134 -2.27 -0.76 -6.09
N LEU A 135 -2.95 -1.91 -6.17
CA LEU A 135 -4.01 -2.14 -7.15
C LEU A 135 -5.16 -1.14 -6.94
N PHE A 136 -5.54 -0.92 -5.68
CA PHE A 136 -6.60 0.03 -5.35
C PHE A 136 -6.22 1.46 -5.73
N LYS A 137 -5.01 1.91 -5.39
CA LYS A 137 -4.48 3.23 -5.73
C LYS A 137 -4.45 3.46 -7.23
N ARG A 138 -3.87 2.52 -7.98
CA ARG A 138 -3.74 2.63 -9.45
C ARG A 138 -5.09 2.70 -10.15
N ASN A 139 -6.08 1.95 -9.66
CA ASN A 139 -7.39 1.83 -10.28
C ASN A 139 -8.45 2.69 -9.56
N ARG A 140 -8.04 3.71 -8.80
CA ARG A 140 -8.97 4.51 -8.00
C ARG A 140 -9.99 5.27 -8.86
N GLY A 141 -9.75 5.49 -10.15
CA GLY A 141 -10.77 6.02 -11.06
C GLY A 141 -11.99 5.10 -11.22
N GLU A 142 -11.79 3.79 -11.13
CA GLU A 142 -12.81 2.77 -11.38
C GLU A 142 -13.30 2.08 -10.10
N ILE A 143 -12.38 1.83 -9.16
CA ILE A 143 -12.70 1.20 -7.88
C ILE A 143 -13.06 2.28 -6.86
N LYS A 144 -14.30 2.26 -6.38
CA LYS A 144 -14.78 3.19 -5.34
C LYS A 144 -14.44 2.70 -3.93
N ASP A 145 -14.53 1.40 -3.74
CA ASP A 145 -14.32 0.74 -2.47
C ASP A 145 -13.42 -0.49 -2.73
N ALA A 146 -12.36 -0.63 -1.95
CA ALA A 146 -11.39 -1.71 -2.10
C ALA A 146 -12.02 -3.10 -1.87
N ASP A 147 -13.09 -3.16 -1.07
CA ASP A 147 -13.80 -4.40 -0.76
C ASP A 147 -14.83 -4.77 -1.85
N LEU A 148 -15.08 -3.87 -2.81
CA LEU A 148 -16.12 -4.05 -3.82
C LEU A 148 -15.56 -3.94 -5.24
N ILE A 149 -15.24 -5.11 -5.81
CA ILE A 149 -14.87 -5.28 -7.22
C ILE A 149 -15.89 -6.16 -7.94
N TYR A 150 -16.02 -5.97 -9.25
CA TYR A 150 -17.01 -6.67 -10.07
C TYR A 150 -16.35 -7.60 -11.09
N PRO A 151 -16.92 -8.78 -11.37
CA PRO A 151 -16.45 -9.65 -12.43
C PRO A 151 -16.46 -8.95 -13.80
N GLY A 152 -15.41 -9.16 -14.59
CA GLY A 152 -15.22 -8.50 -15.89
C GLY A 152 -14.57 -7.12 -15.81
N GLN A 153 -14.36 -6.56 -14.62
CA GLN A 153 -13.60 -5.33 -14.44
C GLN A 153 -12.12 -5.54 -14.80
N MET A 154 -11.51 -4.57 -15.48
CA MET A 154 -10.09 -4.63 -15.85
C MET A 154 -9.26 -3.84 -14.83
N ILE A 155 -8.36 -4.53 -14.13
CA ILE A 155 -7.46 -3.94 -13.15
C ILE A 155 -6.09 -3.75 -13.79
N GLN A 156 -5.63 -2.50 -13.84
CA GLN A 156 -4.27 -2.15 -14.26
C GLN A 156 -3.29 -2.44 -13.13
N ILE A 157 -2.14 -3.00 -13.48
CA ILE A 157 -1.08 -3.38 -12.53
C ILE A 157 0.11 -2.46 -12.76
N GLU A 158 0.44 -1.65 -11.75
CA GLU A 158 1.59 -0.76 -11.77
C GLU A 158 2.82 -1.50 -11.25
N ARG A 159 3.92 -1.49 -12.02
CA ARG A 159 5.18 -2.15 -11.65
C ARG A 159 6.33 -1.19 -11.40
N ASP A 160 6.21 0.05 -11.87
CA ASP A 160 7.20 1.10 -11.67
C ASP A 160 7.04 1.72 -10.26
N LEU A 161 7.22 0.88 -9.24
CA LEU A 161 7.01 1.21 -7.84
C LEU A 161 8.35 1.29 -7.10
N THR A 162 8.45 2.25 -6.20
CA THR A 162 9.59 2.38 -5.28
C THR A 162 9.38 1.50 -4.04
N ASP A 163 10.47 1.08 -3.40
CA ASP A 163 10.42 0.31 -2.16
C ASP A 163 9.56 0.99 -1.08
N THR A 164 9.63 2.33 -1.01
CA THR A 164 8.81 3.12 -0.08
C THR A 164 7.32 2.94 -0.34
N GLN A 165 6.88 3.05 -1.59
CA GLN A 165 5.46 2.86 -1.96
C GLN A 165 4.97 1.44 -1.63
N VAL A 166 5.82 0.43 -1.88
CA VAL A 166 5.52 -0.96 -1.54
C VAL A 166 5.38 -1.12 -0.02
N GLN A 167 6.30 -0.57 0.78
CA GLN A 167 6.22 -0.66 2.24
C GLN A 167 5.05 0.12 2.83
N GLU A 168 4.68 1.27 2.28
CA GLU A 168 3.49 2.02 2.68
C GLU A 168 2.21 1.21 2.43
N ALA A 169 2.12 0.55 1.25
CA ALA A 169 1.00 -0.34 0.93
C ALA A 169 0.94 -1.53 1.90
N ILE A 170 2.07 -2.21 2.13
CA ILE A 170 2.14 -3.34 3.06
C ILE A 170 1.74 -2.91 4.48
N THR A 171 2.22 -1.73 4.92
CA THR A 171 1.88 -1.18 6.23
C THR A 171 0.39 -0.93 6.35
N HIS A 172 -0.23 -0.28 5.35
CA HIS A 172 -1.67 -0.05 5.31
C HIS A 172 -2.46 -1.36 5.34
N ALA A 173 -2.11 -2.32 4.49
CA ALA A 173 -2.77 -3.61 4.44
C ALA A 173 -2.74 -4.36 5.78
N ARG A 174 -1.66 -4.19 6.56
CA ARG A 174 -1.52 -4.78 7.90
C ARG A 174 -2.28 -4.03 8.99
N THR A 175 -2.50 -2.73 8.84
CA THR A 175 -3.11 -1.87 9.88
C THR A 175 -4.56 -1.50 9.62
N ARG A 176 -5.08 -1.74 8.41
CA ARG A 176 -6.45 -1.40 7.98
C ARG A 176 -7.54 -1.96 8.90
N GLY A 177 -7.46 -3.25 9.22
CA GLY A 177 -8.51 -3.98 9.95
C GLY A 177 -9.18 -5.06 9.09
N ALA A 178 -10.37 -5.47 9.50
CA ALA A 178 -11.16 -6.49 8.81
C ALA A 178 -11.85 -5.93 7.56
N TRP A 179 -12.06 -6.76 6.55
CA TRP A 179 -12.75 -6.38 5.30
C TRP A 179 -14.25 -6.24 5.56
N VAL A 180 -14.83 -5.07 5.28
CA VAL A 180 -16.25 -4.78 5.57
C VAL A 180 -16.90 -4.09 4.38
N LEU A 181 -17.90 -4.74 3.79
CA LEU A 181 -18.70 -4.15 2.72
C LEU A 181 -19.54 -2.97 3.24
N GLY A 182 -19.43 -1.80 2.58
CA GLY A 182 -20.24 -0.64 2.96
C GLY A 182 -19.73 0.68 2.38
N VAL A 183 -19.47 1.64 3.25
CA VAL A 183 -18.86 2.93 2.88
C VAL A 183 -17.36 2.71 2.80
N THR A 184 -16.70 3.27 1.76
CA THR A 184 -15.23 3.24 1.62
C THR A 184 -14.57 3.57 2.96
N GLU A 185 -13.72 2.67 3.45
CA GLU A 185 -13.15 2.84 4.78
C GLU A 185 -12.34 4.13 4.87
N GLY A 186 -12.47 4.84 6.00
CA GLY A 186 -11.71 6.07 6.24
C GLY A 186 -10.19 5.82 6.25
N SER A 187 -9.77 4.61 6.63
CA SER A 187 -8.39 4.11 6.55
C SER A 187 -7.86 4.11 5.11
N ASP A 188 -8.64 3.60 4.16
CA ASP A 188 -8.26 3.53 2.75
C ASP A 188 -8.12 4.92 2.13
N LEU A 189 -9.06 5.82 2.45
CA LEU A 189 -8.97 7.21 2.03
C LEU A 189 -7.75 7.91 2.64
N ALA A 190 -7.45 7.64 3.91
CA ALA A 190 -6.26 8.16 4.57
C ALA A 190 -4.98 7.64 3.88
N TYR A 191 -4.91 6.35 3.55
CA TYR A 191 -3.80 5.77 2.79
C TYR A 191 -3.64 6.42 1.41
N LEU A 192 -4.73 6.60 0.64
CA LEU A 192 -4.65 7.26 -0.66
C LEU A 192 -4.14 8.70 -0.53
N SER A 193 -4.62 9.43 0.47
CA SER A 193 -4.15 10.80 0.71
C SER A 193 -2.68 10.87 1.15
N ALA A 194 -2.26 9.97 2.04
CA ALA A 194 -0.91 9.91 2.56
C ALA A 194 0.08 9.46 1.49
N SER A 195 -0.27 8.44 0.72
CA SER A 195 0.56 7.93 -0.38
C SER A 195 0.67 8.93 -1.54
N ALA A 196 -0.39 9.69 -1.83
CA ALA A 196 -0.30 10.78 -2.81
C ALA A 196 0.63 11.91 -2.33
N LEU A 197 0.65 12.21 -1.03
CA LEU A 197 1.56 13.19 -0.43
C LEU A 197 3.01 12.67 -0.44
N SER A 198 3.25 11.42 -0.08
CA SER A 198 4.59 10.81 -0.11
C SER A 198 5.13 10.73 -1.53
N ASP A 199 4.31 10.32 -2.51
CA ASP A 199 4.66 10.34 -3.93
C ASP A 199 5.06 11.73 -4.40
N ALA A 200 4.25 12.76 -4.07
CA ALA A 200 4.55 14.13 -4.46
C ALA A 200 5.83 14.66 -3.79
N GLN A 201 6.13 14.23 -2.56
CA GLN A 201 7.36 14.58 -1.85
C GLN A 201 8.60 13.92 -2.45
N ASN A 202 8.46 12.66 -2.89
CA ASN A 202 9.56 11.85 -3.41
C ASN A 202 9.62 11.82 -4.95
N ALA A 203 8.87 12.70 -5.62
CA ALA A 203 8.81 12.73 -7.08
C ALA A 203 10.18 13.01 -7.70
N THR A 204 10.57 12.17 -8.66
CA THR A 204 11.80 12.33 -9.43
C THR A 204 11.64 13.41 -10.51
N ALA A 205 12.76 13.93 -11.03
CA ALA A 205 12.74 14.89 -12.14
C ALA A 205 12.00 14.33 -13.37
N ALA A 206 12.19 13.05 -13.69
CA ALA A 206 11.49 12.39 -14.80
C ALA A 206 9.96 12.34 -14.59
N GLN A 207 9.52 12.02 -13.36
CA GLN A 207 8.09 12.02 -13.03
C GLN A 207 7.51 13.45 -13.06
N ALA A 208 8.25 14.45 -12.59
CA ALA A 208 7.85 15.85 -12.67
C ALA A 208 7.73 16.33 -14.12
N GLU A 209 8.65 15.93 -15.00
CA GLU A 209 8.59 16.22 -16.44
C GLU A 209 7.34 15.62 -17.10
N GLN A 210 7.06 14.35 -16.83
CA GLN A 210 5.86 13.67 -17.34
C GLN A 210 4.58 14.35 -16.83
N MET A 211 4.52 14.71 -15.55
CA MET A 211 3.37 15.40 -14.97
C MET A 211 3.19 16.81 -15.55
N ILE A 212 4.28 17.55 -15.80
CA ILE A 212 4.23 18.86 -16.48
C ILE A 212 3.70 18.70 -17.91
N ALA A 213 4.11 17.65 -18.62
CA ALA A 213 3.61 17.37 -19.97
C ALA A 213 2.10 17.08 -19.97
N GLN A 214 1.63 16.22 -19.06
CA GLN A 214 0.20 15.94 -18.88
C GLN A 214 -0.59 17.21 -18.51
N ALA A 215 -0.10 17.96 -17.53
CA ALA A 215 -0.75 19.18 -17.09
C ALA A 215 -0.82 20.26 -18.17
N LYS A 216 0.16 20.34 -19.09
CA LYS A 216 0.07 21.20 -20.27
C LYS A 216 -1.09 20.80 -21.17
N ALA A 217 -1.21 19.50 -21.48
CA ALA A 217 -2.31 18.99 -22.31
C ALA A 217 -3.68 19.28 -21.69
N ASP A 218 -3.84 19.04 -20.37
CA ASP A 218 -5.09 19.30 -19.66
C ASP A 218 -5.42 20.80 -19.62
N VAL A 219 -4.41 21.65 -19.36
CA VAL A 219 -4.62 23.11 -19.35
C VAL A 219 -5.03 23.61 -20.73
N ASP A 220 -4.41 23.13 -21.81
CA ASP A 220 -4.78 23.52 -23.17
C ASP A 220 -6.18 23.04 -23.56
N ALA A 221 -6.57 21.83 -23.14
CA ALA A 221 -7.95 21.35 -23.27
C ALA A 221 -8.94 22.24 -22.49
N ALA A 222 -8.60 22.64 -21.26
CA ALA A 222 -9.42 23.55 -20.47
C ALA A 222 -9.54 24.94 -21.11
N LYS A 223 -8.46 25.48 -21.72
CA LYS A 223 -8.53 26.74 -22.48
C LYS A 223 -9.48 26.62 -23.66
N ALA A 224 -9.34 25.54 -24.44
CA ALA A 224 -10.18 25.29 -25.61
C ALA A 224 -11.68 25.16 -25.23
N ALA A 225 -11.97 24.62 -24.03
CA ALA A 225 -13.32 24.51 -23.49
C ALA A 225 -13.83 25.81 -22.81
N GLY A 226 -13.02 26.88 -22.76
CA GLY A 226 -13.37 28.11 -22.02
C GLY A 226 -13.48 27.90 -20.49
N ALA A 227 -12.90 26.81 -19.99
CA ALA A 227 -13.04 26.31 -18.63
C ALA A 227 -11.82 26.65 -17.74
N GLU A 228 -11.27 27.85 -17.88
CA GLU A 228 -10.06 28.26 -17.16
C GLU A 228 -10.35 28.67 -15.72
N TRP A 229 -9.85 27.90 -14.77
CA TRP A 229 -9.93 28.25 -13.35
C TRP A 229 -8.70 29.03 -12.88
N ARG A 230 -8.92 29.89 -11.88
CA ARG A 230 -7.83 30.53 -11.14
C ARG A 230 -7.57 29.78 -9.85
N VAL A 231 -6.30 29.50 -9.61
CA VAL A 231 -5.82 28.71 -8.46
C VAL A 231 -5.03 29.57 -7.51
N VAL A 232 -5.13 29.28 -6.22
CA VAL A 232 -4.32 29.90 -5.17
C VAL A 232 -3.27 28.90 -4.73
N ASP A 233 -1.99 29.27 -4.87
CA ASP A 233 -0.87 28.42 -4.49
C ASP A 233 0.24 29.22 -3.80
N LYS A 234 0.83 28.64 -2.75
CA LYS A 234 1.96 29.22 -2.00
C LYS A 234 3.16 29.51 -2.91
N GLY A 235 3.45 28.63 -3.87
CA GLY A 235 4.59 28.73 -4.79
C GLY A 235 4.45 29.89 -5.79
N THR A 236 3.26 30.46 -5.94
CA THR A 236 2.99 31.61 -6.81
C THR A 236 2.70 32.90 -6.04
N GLY A 237 2.97 32.92 -4.73
CA GLY A 237 2.80 34.09 -3.87
C GLY A 237 1.41 34.21 -3.24
N GLY A 238 0.62 33.13 -3.18
CA GLY A 238 -0.64 33.05 -2.43
C GLY A 238 -1.79 33.88 -3.02
N LYS A 239 -1.67 34.37 -4.25
CA LYS A 239 -2.73 35.09 -4.97
C LYS A 239 -3.38 34.17 -6.00
N ALA A 240 -4.59 34.50 -6.43
CA ALA A 240 -5.28 33.77 -7.49
C ALA A 240 -4.56 33.99 -8.85
N VAL A 241 -3.95 32.94 -9.38
CA VAL A 241 -3.22 32.92 -10.66
C VAL A 241 -3.89 32.01 -11.69
N SER A 242 -3.61 32.20 -12.99
CA SER A 242 -4.11 31.29 -14.03
C SER A 242 -3.33 29.98 -14.03
N LEU A 243 -3.95 28.90 -14.54
CA LEU A 243 -3.30 27.59 -14.67
C LEU A 243 -2.01 27.65 -15.48
N SER A 244 -1.97 28.47 -16.54
CA SER A 244 -0.74 28.70 -17.33
C SER A 244 0.38 29.36 -16.53
N LYS A 245 0.04 30.25 -15.59
CA LYS A 245 1.05 30.87 -14.70
C LYS A 245 1.56 29.87 -13.66
N LEU A 246 0.70 28.98 -13.17
CA LEU A 246 1.12 27.89 -12.29
C LEU A 246 2.04 26.90 -13.02
N LEU A 247 1.74 26.54 -14.27
CA LEU A 247 2.61 25.69 -15.09
C LEU A 247 4.01 26.29 -15.29
N LYS A 248 4.10 27.60 -15.59
CA LYS A 248 5.41 28.28 -15.69
C LYS A 248 6.19 28.25 -14.37
N ALA A 249 5.51 28.32 -13.23
CA ALA A 249 6.14 28.17 -11.93
C ALA A 249 6.64 26.73 -11.71
N ALA A 250 5.88 25.72 -12.15
CA ALA A 250 6.29 24.31 -12.11
C ALA A 250 7.53 24.04 -12.97
N GLU A 251 7.56 24.54 -14.21
CA GLU A 251 8.74 24.44 -15.09
C GLU A 251 9.98 25.11 -14.48
N LYS A 252 9.79 26.27 -13.86
CA LYS A 252 10.87 26.96 -13.15
C LYS A 252 11.38 26.14 -11.96
N ALA A 253 10.49 25.57 -11.14
CA ALA A 253 10.88 24.72 -10.01
C ALA A 253 11.69 23.51 -10.48
N LEU A 254 11.30 22.88 -11.59
CA LEU A 254 12.06 21.77 -12.18
C LEU A 254 13.46 22.23 -12.65
N ALA A 255 13.56 23.39 -13.31
CA ALA A 255 14.84 23.95 -13.73
C ALA A 255 15.76 24.33 -12.55
N ASP A 256 15.16 24.73 -11.41
CA ASP A 256 15.87 25.02 -10.17
C ASP A 256 16.24 23.73 -9.38
N GLY A 257 15.84 22.55 -9.87
CA GLY A 257 16.15 21.23 -9.28
C GLY A 257 15.16 20.74 -8.23
N ASP A 258 14.06 21.46 -8.01
CA ASP A 258 13.01 21.09 -7.04
C ASP A 258 11.90 20.28 -7.73
N ALA A 259 12.18 18.99 -7.93
CA ALA A 259 11.26 18.07 -8.61
C ALA A 259 9.93 17.88 -7.84
N SER A 260 9.96 17.92 -6.52
CA SER A 260 8.77 17.76 -5.68
C SER A 260 7.82 18.96 -5.81
N GLU A 261 8.30 20.19 -5.67
CA GLU A 261 7.44 21.36 -5.87
C GLU A 261 6.99 21.51 -7.32
N ALA A 262 7.82 21.12 -8.29
CA ALA A 262 7.43 21.06 -9.70
C ALA A 262 6.27 20.07 -9.93
N TYR A 263 6.40 18.83 -9.45
CA TYR A 263 5.36 17.80 -9.56
C TYR A 263 4.07 18.26 -8.87
N ARG A 264 4.15 18.78 -7.64
CA ARG A 264 3.00 19.25 -6.85
C ARG A 264 2.23 20.37 -7.56
N MET A 265 2.93 21.35 -8.13
CA MET A 265 2.31 22.45 -8.87
C MET A 265 1.69 21.97 -10.19
N ALA A 266 2.36 21.06 -10.91
CA ALA A 266 1.86 20.48 -12.15
C ALA A 266 0.60 19.64 -11.92
N HIS A 267 0.60 18.77 -10.90
CA HIS A 267 -0.57 17.98 -10.50
C HIS A 267 -1.77 18.88 -10.18
N ARG A 268 -1.57 19.91 -9.34
CA ARG A 268 -2.62 20.89 -9.02
C ARG A 268 -3.17 21.58 -10.27
N ALA A 269 -2.30 21.91 -11.24
CA ALA A 269 -2.72 22.54 -12.49
C ALA A 269 -3.59 21.58 -13.34
N SER A 270 -3.18 20.32 -13.47
CA SER A 270 -3.93 19.28 -14.18
C SER A 270 -5.30 19.03 -13.54
N GLU A 271 -5.35 18.80 -12.22
CA GLU A 271 -6.62 18.59 -11.50
C GLU A 271 -7.56 19.78 -11.65
N SER A 272 -7.04 21.00 -11.52
CA SER A 272 -7.86 22.21 -11.67
C SER A 272 -8.39 22.37 -13.09
N ALA A 273 -7.62 21.99 -14.11
CA ALA A 273 -8.07 21.98 -15.50
C ALA A 273 -9.19 20.97 -15.72
N GLN A 274 -9.03 19.74 -15.23
CA GLN A 274 -10.02 18.68 -15.34
C GLN A 274 -11.32 19.04 -14.62
N LEU A 275 -11.23 19.54 -13.38
CA LEU A 275 -12.40 20.00 -12.62
C LEU A 275 -13.12 21.16 -13.31
N GLY A 276 -12.35 22.09 -13.89
CA GLY A 276 -12.92 23.18 -14.68
C GLY A 276 -13.73 22.68 -15.87
N MET A 277 -13.17 21.74 -16.63
CA MET A 277 -13.86 21.12 -17.77
C MET A 277 -15.10 20.35 -17.32
N MET A 278 -15.01 19.58 -16.23
CA MET A 278 -16.17 18.86 -15.67
C MET A 278 -17.30 19.80 -15.23
N GLN A 279 -16.96 20.94 -14.62
CA GLN A 279 -17.95 21.95 -14.25
C GLN A 279 -18.58 22.61 -15.49
N ALA A 280 -17.76 22.96 -16.49
CA ALA A 280 -18.28 23.53 -17.74
C ALA A 280 -19.24 22.55 -18.44
N ALA A 281 -18.90 21.25 -18.47
CA ALA A 281 -19.74 20.21 -19.04
C ALA A 281 -21.07 20.03 -18.27
N SER A 282 -21.05 20.12 -16.94
CA SER A 282 -22.28 20.01 -16.14
C SER A 282 -23.19 21.23 -16.29
N GLN A 283 -22.61 22.42 -16.48
CA GLN A 283 -23.37 23.65 -16.73
C GLN A 283 -23.96 23.72 -18.15
N ALA A 284 -23.33 23.08 -19.14
CA ALA A 284 -23.84 23.06 -20.52
C ALA A 284 -25.26 22.49 -20.63
N ASN A 285 -25.64 21.58 -19.73
CA ASN A 285 -26.96 20.94 -19.70
C ASN A 285 -27.90 21.52 -18.61
N ALA A 286 -27.47 22.55 -17.87
CA ALA A 286 -28.26 23.13 -16.80
C ALA A 286 -29.29 24.13 -17.38
N ALA A 287 -30.58 23.79 -17.30
CA ALA A 287 -31.65 24.71 -17.66
C ALA A 287 -31.88 25.75 -16.53
N PRO A 288 -32.21 27.01 -16.85
CA PRO A 288 -32.57 27.98 -15.82
C PRO A 288 -33.86 27.52 -15.11
N SER A 289 -33.80 27.32 -13.79
CA SER A 289 -35.01 27.15 -12.99
C SER A 289 -35.58 28.52 -12.62
N PHE A 290 -36.72 28.87 -13.19
CA PHE A 290 -37.49 30.04 -12.75
C PHE A 290 -38.51 29.56 -11.71
N ASN A 291 -38.37 30.01 -10.46
CA ASN A 291 -39.38 29.85 -9.40
C ASN A 291 -40.37 31.01 -9.44
#